data_AF-A0A1R1YA87-F1
#
_entry.id   AF-A0A1R1YA87-F1
#
_cell.length_a   1.000
_cell.length_b   1.000
_cell.length_c   1.000
_cell.angle_alpha   90.00
_cell.angle_beta   90.00
_cell.angle_gamma   90.00
#
_symmetry.space_group_name_H-M   'P 1'
#
loop_
_entity.id
_entity.type
_entity.pdbx_description
1 polymer ?
#
loop_
_entity_poly.entity_id
_entity_poly.type
_entity_poly.pdbx_seq_one_letter_code
_entity_poly.pdbx_strand_id
1 'polypeptide(L)'
;MFLSRAVKNISSKRIASSSSLKSVLTSVCFRRNISSNYPHAPVSSLSLHRSKLYSSKSVSIHLISKPSSYSTSASTMPANRNTSPNPLSESFNDPSLFVLDSASFLSSTSHLSVFEVLNPANLDVIGTLPDMQANETRQAIELASEAFETYSKTTSRQRKELLNRWYNLIVENQSDLARIISLESGKPLKEAMGEVIYGNSFIDWFAAETLRTDGETIPTLAANQRIITIRQPVGVVGIVTPWNFPIAMITRKVGAALAAGCTAVVKPAAETPYSSIALANLAYRAGFPKGAISIVPTSAANVKDVGLELTTNSKVKKISFTGSTAVGKILMAQSSSTVKKSSMELGGNSPFVVFEDANIADAVSGLMVAKFRNSGQTCVCANRVFVHSSIYDNFANVLAERIASDLIVGNGLEPGVTMGPLISSVAVEKMSLLVNDAVGKGADIFYGNDSNSLHKNKDSSIPLNSGYFFNPVILKNVTPEMECFKNEIFGPIAALVKFDSEEHLMTLVNSNINVGLGGYLYTNDIGRIMRVSEGIEVGMIGVNTGLFSSEVSPFGGVKESGIGREGSKHGINEYLNIKAITINY
;
A
#
# COMPACT_ATOMS: atom_id res chain seq x y z
N MET A 1 -48.38 -49.41 -15.24
CA MET A 1 -47.45 -50.42 -14.69
C MET A 1 -46.60 -49.70 -13.64
N PHE A 2 -46.95 -49.88 -12.35
CA PHE A 2 -46.24 -50.70 -11.34
C PHE A 2 -45.06 -49.92 -10.69
N LEU A 3 -45.16 -49.37 -9.46
CA LEU A 3 -45.24 -50.00 -8.11
C LEU A 3 -43.90 -50.65 -7.68
N SER A 4 -43.41 -50.63 -6.42
CA SER A 4 -43.86 -50.10 -5.10
C SER A 4 -42.59 -49.86 -4.24
N ARG A 5 -42.40 -48.78 -3.46
CA ARG A 5 -42.94 -48.44 -2.11
C ARG A 5 -42.69 -49.47 -0.99
N ALA A 6 -41.72 -49.18 -0.10
CA ALA A 6 -41.58 -49.62 1.31
C ALA A 6 -40.45 -48.75 1.98
N VAL A 7 -40.47 -48.15 3.18
CA VAL A 7 -41.40 -47.94 4.33
C VAL A 7 -41.20 -48.83 5.59
N LYS A 8 -41.01 -48.15 6.76
CA LYS A 8 -40.90 -48.62 8.19
C LYS A 8 -39.57 -49.28 8.62
N ASN A 9 -39.20 -49.32 9.91
CA ASN A 9 -39.26 -48.42 11.11
C ASN A 9 -38.84 -49.25 12.36
N ILE A 10 -38.42 -48.58 13.46
CA ILE A 10 -38.01 -49.04 14.83
C ILE A 10 -36.57 -48.52 15.09
N SER A 11 -36.28 -47.52 15.93
CA SER A 11 -36.63 -47.21 17.35
C SER A 11 -36.00 -48.20 18.35
N SER A 12 -35.56 -47.86 19.57
CA SER A 12 -35.38 -46.60 20.32
C SER A 12 -34.41 -46.86 21.51
N LYS A 13 -34.25 -45.90 22.45
CA LYS A 13 -33.29 -45.86 23.60
C LYS A 13 -31.84 -45.50 23.18
N ARG A 14 -31.19 -44.39 23.60
CA ARG A 14 -31.35 -43.37 24.66
C ARG A 14 -30.82 -43.76 26.05
N ILE A 15 -30.03 -42.83 26.65
CA ILE A 15 -29.66 -42.61 28.08
C ILE A 15 -28.19 -42.92 28.48
N ALA A 16 -27.45 -41.85 28.82
CA ALA A 16 -26.40 -41.69 29.87
C ALA A 16 -25.14 -42.60 29.89
N SER A 17 -23.98 -42.24 30.48
CA SER A 17 -23.40 -40.94 30.91
C SER A 17 -21.93 -41.16 31.30
N SER A 18 -21.19 -40.09 31.66
CA SER A 18 -19.86 -40.07 32.31
C SER A 18 -18.66 -40.62 31.50
N SER A 19 -17.41 -40.30 31.81
CA SER A 19 -16.74 -38.97 31.94
C SER A 19 -15.27 -39.23 32.25
N SER A 20 -14.36 -38.43 31.67
CA SER A 20 -12.92 -38.31 32.03
C SER A 20 -12.06 -39.59 32.10
N LEU A 21 -11.01 -39.64 31.27
CA LEU A 21 -9.63 -39.60 31.78
C LEU A 21 -8.65 -39.16 30.68
N LYS A 22 -7.39 -38.90 31.04
CA LYS A 22 -6.45 -38.08 30.24
C LYS A 22 -5.44 -38.93 29.45
N SER A 23 -5.01 -38.36 28.31
CA SER A 23 -3.64 -38.37 27.74
C SER A 23 -2.79 -39.65 27.74
N VAL A 24 -2.32 -40.05 26.55
CA VAL A 24 -0.89 -40.29 26.25
C VAL A 24 -0.61 -39.86 24.80
N LEU A 25 0.54 -39.23 24.54
CA LEU A 25 1.10 -38.97 23.21
C LEU A 25 2.05 -40.11 22.80
N THR A 26 1.93 -40.63 21.58
CA THR A 26 3.05 -41.37 20.94
C THR A 26 3.04 -41.20 19.42
N SER A 27 4.17 -40.80 18.85
CA SER A 27 4.38 -40.73 17.40
C SER A 27 4.58 -42.13 16.80
N VAL A 28 4.10 -42.35 15.57
CA VAL A 28 4.41 -43.56 14.78
C VAL A 28 4.96 -43.14 13.42
N CYS A 29 6.25 -43.40 13.19
CA CYS A 29 6.86 -43.26 11.87
C CYS A 29 6.50 -44.47 11.00
N PHE A 30 6.08 -44.24 9.75
CA PHE A 30 5.94 -45.31 8.76
C PHE A 30 7.05 -45.24 7.71
N ARG A 31 7.99 -46.22 7.77
CA ARG A 31 8.79 -46.62 6.62
C ARG A 31 8.14 -47.84 5.96
N ARG A 32 8.03 -47.85 4.64
CA ARG A 32 7.88 -49.08 3.85
C ARG A 32 8.72 -49.01 2.58
N ASN A 33 9.66 -49.94 2.45
CA ASN A 33 10.30 -50.25 1.18
C ASN A 33 9.43 -51.26 0.42
N ILE A 34 9.32 -51.10 -0.90
CA ILE A 34 9.01 -52.17 -1.86
C ILE A 34 9.96 -51.97 -3.04
N SER A 35 10.39 -53.06 -3.69
CA SER A 35 11.41 -53.09 -4.74
C SER A 35 10.99 -54.00 -5.91
N SER A 36 11.82 -54.03 -6.98
CA SER A 36 11.73 -54.90 -8.18
C SER A 36 10.66 -54.51 -9.23
N ASN A 37 10.83 -54.70 -10.56
CA ASN A 37 12.01 -55.13 -11.35
C ASN A 37 11.89 -54.85 -12.88
N TYR A 38 12.97 -54.36 -13.52
CA TYR A 38 13.38 -54.51 -14.96
C TYR A 38 12.43 -54.03 -16.12
N PRO A 39 12.89 -53.93 -17.41
CA PRO A 39 14.22 -54.22 -18.00
C PRO A 39 14.93 -53.10 -18.84
N HIS A 40 16.16 -53.43 -19.24
CA HIS A 40 17.10 -52.86 -20.24
C HIS A 40 16.51 -52.71 -21.68
N ALA A 41 17.09 -52.10 -22.73
CA ALA A 41 18.35 -51.38 -23.10
C ALA A 41 18.16 -50.77 -24.55
N PRO A 42 19.15 -50.22 -25.33
CA PRO A 42 20.61 -50.07 -25.13
C PRO A 42 21.19 -48.66 -25.41
N VAL A 43 22.53 -48.55 -25.26
CA VAL A 43 23.37 -47.41 -25.68
C VAL A 43 24.00 -47.70 -27.05
N SER A 44 24.27 -46.69 -27.87
CA SER A 44 25.12 -46.77 -29.06
C SER A 44 26.32 -45.82 -28.98
N SER A 45 27.45 -46.23 -29.57
CA SER A 45 28.75 -45.55 -29.51
C SER A 45 29.22 -45.15 -30.91
N LEU A 46 29.85 -43.98 -31.08
CA LEU A 46 30.51 -43.64 -32.35
C LEU A 46 31.79 -42.78 -32.18
N SER A 47 32.90 -43.37 -32.65
CA SER A 47 34.13 -42.76 -33.19
C SER A 47 34.75 -41.50 -32.55
N LEU A 48 36.01 -41.62 -32.10
CA LEU A 48 36.92 -40.48 -32.00
C LEU A 48 37.28 -39.91 -33.38
N HIS A 49 37.60 -38.62 -33.42
CA HIS A 49 38.57 -38.06 -34.37
C HIS A 49 39.57 -37.17 -33.62
N ARG A 50 40.86 -37.29 -33.96
CA ARG A 50 41.98 -36.50 -33.38
C ARG A 50 42.40 -35.39 -34.35
N SER A 51 42.49 -34.15 -33.88
CA SER A 51 43.20 -33.08 -34.59
C SER A 51 43.90 -32.11 -33.63
N LYS A 52 45.23 -32.31 -33.52
CA LYS A 52 46.29 -31.30 -33.29
C LYS A 52 46.02 -30.16 -32.29
N LEU A 53 46.51 -30.37 -31.06
CA LEU A 53 47.47 -29.50 -30.34
C LEU A 53 47.70 -28.08 -30.90
N TYR A 54 47.46 -27.05 -30.08
CA TYR A 54 48.28 -25.83 -30.11
C TYR A 54 48.59 -25.29 -28.70
N SER A 55 49.90 -25.18 -28.45
CA SER A 55 50.61 -24.44 -27.39
C SER A 55 49.80 -23.65 -26.34
N SER A 56 49.88 -24.10 -25.09
CA SER A 56 49.55 -23.29 -23.91
C SER A 56 50.65 -22.27 -23.62
N LYS A 57 50.39 -20.97 -23.80
CA LYS A 57 51.26 -19.92 -23.25
C LYS A 57 50.88 -19.63 -21.79
N SER A 58 51.82 -19.90 -20.89
CA SER A 58 51.74 -19.50 -19.48
C SER A 58 51.75 -17.97 -19.35
N VAL A 59 50.72 -17.40 -18.74
CA VAL A 59 50.69 -15.98 -18.35
C VAL A 59 51.09 -15.88 -16.88
N SER A 60 52.24 -15.27 -16.61
CA SER A 60 52.74 -15.08 -15.24
C SER A 60 51.90 -14.05 -14.49
N ILE A 61 51.31 -14.44 -13.35
CA ILE A 61 50.60 -13.51 -12.46
C ILE A 61 51.63 -12.59 -11.82
N HIS A 62 51.69 -11.33 -12.26
CA HIS A 62 52.40 -10.28 -11.53
C HIS A 62 51.56 -9.86 -10.32
N LEU A 63 52.07 -10.15 -9.12
CA LEU A 63 51.56 -9.60 -7.86
C LEU A 63 51.87 -8.10 -7.83
N ILE A 64 50.89 -7.26 -8.17
CA ILE A 64 51.01 -5.81 -8.05
C ILE A 64 51.07 -5.43 -6.56
N SER A 65 52.12 -4.71 -6.19
CA SER A 65 52.38 -4.23 -4.84
C SER A 65 51.29 -3.28 -4.33
N LYS A 66 51.03 -3.31 -3.02
CA LYS A 66 50.15 -2.35 -2.33
C LYS A 66 50.53 -0.89 -2.67
N PRO A 67 49.57 -0.03 -3.04
CA PRO A 67 49.76 1.42 -2.97
C PRO A 67 50.03 1.88 -1.53
N SER A 68 50.71 3.01 -1.38
CA SER A 68 51.04 3.61 -0.09
C SER A 68 49.81 4.12 0.67
N SER A 69 49.92 4.15 2.00
CA SER A 69 48.93 4.76 2.89
C SER A 69 48.86 6.28 2.68
N TYR A 70 47.82 6.75 2.02
CA TYR A 70 47.45 8.17 2.07
C TYR A 70 46.79 8.48 3.42
N SER A 71 47.45 9.31 4.22
CA SER A 71 46.89 9.85 5.46
C SER A 71 45.85 10.93 5.11
N THR A 72 44.60 10.53 4.88
CA THR A 72 43.48 11.47 4.84
C THR A 72 43.27 12.06 6.22
N SER A 73 43.76 13.27 6.44
CA SER A 73 43.40 14.07 7.61
C SER A 73 41.88 14.21 7.67
N ALA A 74 41.29 13.82 8.80
CA ALA A 74 39.86 13.96 9.01
C ALA A 74 39.53 15.45 9.19
N SER A 75 39.29 16.15 8.08
CA SER A 75 38.76 17.51 8.07
C SER A 75 37.31 17.48 8.59
N THR A 76 37.15 17.63 9.90
CA THR A 76 35.86 17.84 10.54
C THR A 76 35.24 19.15 10.02
N MET A 77 34.42 19.05 8.97
CA MET A 77 33.62 20.18 8.53
C MET A 77 32.62 20.56 9.63
N PRO A 78 32.31 21.85 9.79
CA PRO A 78 31.50 22.31 10.92
C PRO A 78 30.08 21.76 10.81
N ALA A 79 29.61 21.13 11.88
CA ALA A 79 28.19 20.85 12.04
C ALA A 79 27.44 22.19 12.02
N ASN A 80 26.50 22.36 11.09
CA ASN A 80 25.80 23.62 10.84
C ASN A 80 24.72 23.86 11.92
N ARG A 81 25.17 24.12 13.15
CA ARG A 81 24.34 24.35 14.35
C ARG A 81 23.65 25.70 14.30
N ASN A 82 22.59 25.80 13.50
CA ASN A 82 21.62 26.91 13.56
C ASN A 82 20.17 26.45 13.35
N THR A 83 19.88 25.19 13.71
CA THR A 83 18.57 24.78 14.20
C THR A 83 18.67 24.52 15.70
N SER A 84 17.66 24.96 16.46
CA SER A 84 17.47 24.49 17.83
C SER A 84 17.34 22.96 17.83
N PRO A 85 17.83 22.23 18.85
CA PRO A 85 17.49 20.83 19.01
C PRO A 85 15.97 20.70 19.03
N ASN A 86 15.40 19.99 18.06
CA ASN A 86 13.97 19.71 18.05
C ASN A 86 13.70 18.82 19.28
N PRO A 87 12.83 19.20 20.23
CA PRO A 87 12.59 18.41 21.44
C PRO A 87 12.08 16.99 21.13
N LEU A 88 11.49 16.76 19.94
CA LEU A 88 11.15 15.42 19.48
C LEU A 88 12.37 14.53 19.19
N SER A 89 13.52 15.10 18.84
CA SER A 89 14.73 14.34 18.46
C SER A 89 15.30 13.46 19.59
N GLU A 90 15.09 13.84 20.85
CA GLU A 90 15.47 13.03 22.02
C GLU A 90 14.58 11.79 22.22
N SER A 91 13.49 11.67 21.44
CA SER A 91 12.52 10.57 21.52
C SER A 91 12.68 9.51 20.42
N PHE A 92 13.84 9.48 19.75
CA PHE A 92 14.20 8.52 18.71
C PHE A 92 15.53 7.83 19.02
N ASN A 93 15.65 6.57 18.62
CA ASN A 93 16.88 5.80 18.69
C ASN A 93 17.87 6.26 17.60
N ASP A 94 17.36 6.66 16.43
CA ASP A 94 18.12 7.39 15.42
C ASP A 94 17.45 8.72 15.03
N PRO A 95 17.84 9.85 15.66
CA PRO A 95 17.32 11.17 15.30
C PRO A 95 17.72 11.62 13.88
N SER A 96 18.72 11.00 13.24
CA SER A 96 19.14 11.40 11.89
C SER A 96 18.17 10.94 10.79
N LEU A 97 17.18 10.09 11.11
CA LEU A 97 16.07 9.76 10.20
C LEU A 97 15.23 10.98 9.81
N PHE A 98 15.09 11.97 10.71
CA PHE A 98 14.28 13.18 10.52
C PHE A 98 14.94 14.25 9.64
N VAL A 99 16.22 14.09 9.30
CA VAL A 99 17.00 15.15 8.66
C VAL A 99 16.94 15.02 7.13
N LEU A 100 16.50 16.09 6.46
CA LEU A 100 16.62 16.20 5.00
C LEU A 100 18.08 16.57 4.64
N ASP A 101 18.92 15.56 4.44
CA ASP A 101 20.34 15.75 4.08
C ASP A 101 20.52 16.35 2.67
N SER A 102 21.05 17.57 2.58
CA SER A 102 21.38 18.21 1.30
C SER A 102 22.43 17.44 0.50
N ALA A 103 23.33 16.70 1.15
CA ALA A 103 24.26 15.85 0.40
C ALA A 103 23.56 14.66 -0.29
N SER A 104 22.31 14.33 0.07
CA SER A 104 21.56 13.19 -0.46
C SER A 104 20.35 13.57 -1.34
N PHE A 105 19.85 14.80 -1.25
CA PHE A 105 18.63 15.23 -1.95
C PHE A 105 18.85 16.32 -3.02
N LEU A 106 19.44 17.47 -2.68
CA LEU A 106 19.57 18.65 -3.56
C LEU A 106 20.71 19.58 -3.17
N SER A 107 21.12 20.47 -4.09
CA SER A 107 21.96 21.62 -3.76
C SER A 107 21.30 22.53 -2.69
N SER A 108 22.09 23.41 -2.05
CA SER A 108 21.71 24.04 -0.78
C SER A 108 20.33 24.72 -0.77
N THR A 109 19.38 24.10 -0.07
CA THR A 109 17.99 24.56 0.13
C THR A 109 17.87 25.77 1.05
N SER A 110 18.99 26.26 1.61
CA SER A 110 19.07 27.35 2.61
C SER A 110 18.56 28.73 2.17
N HIS A 111 18.11 28.85 0.92
CA HIS A 111 17.57 30.07 0.32
C HIS A 111 16.05 30.03 0.13
N LEU A 112 15.42 28.88 0.42
CA LEU A 112 13.98 28.66 0.26
C LEU A 112 13.21 29.08 1.52
N SER A 113 11.94 29.43 1.34
CA SER A 113 10.97 29.46 2.44
C SER A 113 10.80 28.05 3.04
N VAL A 114 10.38 27.98 4.30
CA VAL A 114 10.01 26.72 4.95
C VAL A 114 8.51 26.64 5.19
N PHE A 115 7.98 25.42 5.29
CA PHE A 115 6.64 25.14 5.79
C PHE A 115 6.72 24.29 7.06
N GLU A 116 5.70 24.43 7.91
CA GLU A 116 5.53 23.66 9.14
C GLU A 116 4.77 22.37 8.87
N VAL A 117 5.15 21.29 9.56
CA VAL A 117 4.36 20.06 9.65
C VAL A 117 3.79 19.99 11.07
N LEU A 118 2.49 19.72 11.19
CA LEU A 118 1.76 19.72 12.46
C LEU A 118 1.40 18.30 12.89
N ASN A 119 1.38 18.04 14.20
CA ASN A 119 0.77 16.83 14.75
C ASN A 119 -0.76 17.01 14.82
N PRO A 120 -1.58 16.22 14.10
CA PRO A 120 -3.03 16.41 14.07
C PRO A 120 -3.74 16.12 15.42
N ALA A 121 -3.05 15.54 16.41
CA ALA A 121 -3.61 15.24 17.74
C ALA A 121 -3.51 16.40 18.74
N ASN A 122 -2.57 17.34 18.55
CA ASN A 122 -2.36 18.47 19.47
C ASN A 122 -2.00 19.81 18.80
N LEU A 123 -1.85 19.82 17.46
CA LEU A 123 -1.46 20.95 16.61
C LEU A 123 -0.07 21.54 16.88
N ASP A 124 0.79 20.84 17.63
CA ASP A 124 2.20 21.22 17.77
C ASP A 124 2.94 21.06 16.43
N VAL A 125 3.88 21.98 16.15
CA VAL A 125 4.81 21.88 15.01
C VAL A 125 5.82 20.76 15.30
N ILE A 126 5.76 19.66 14.55
CA ILE A 126 6.73 18.55 14.70
C ILE A 126 8.08 18.86 14.04
N GLY A 127 8.11 19.86 13.16
CA GLY A 127 9.31 20.35 12.49
C GLY A 127 8.98 21.18 11.25
N THR A 128 10.02 21.75 10.64
CA THR A 128 9.92 22.52 9.40
C THR A 128 10.75 21.88 8.29
N LEU A 129 10.32 22.08 7.05
CA LEU A 129 11.00 21.61 5.84
C LEU A 129 11.05 22.72 4.77
N PRO A 130 12.07 22.73 3.89
CA PRO A 130 12.11 23.65 2.76
C PRO A 130 10.92 23.42 1.83
N ASP A 131 10.25 24.50 1.45
CA ASP A 131 9.12 24.49 0.52
C ASP A 131 9.64 24.53 -0.91
N MET A 132 9.94 23.34 -1.46
CA MET A 132 10.56 23.20 -2.78
C MET A 132 9.59 23.59 -3.91
N GLN A 133 10.15 24.13 -4.99
CA GLN A 133 9.40 24.65 -6.14
C GLN A 133 9.77 23.89 -7.42
N ALA A 134 9.32 24.38 -8.57
CA ALA A 134 9.61 23.75 -9.87
C ALA A 134 11.12 23.69 -10.18
N ASN A 135 11.92 24.64 -9.69
CA ASN A 135 13.38 24.66 -9.89
C ASN A 135 14.08 23.49 -9.16
N GLU A 136 13.72 23.26 -7.91
CA GLU A 136 14.23 22.17 -7.06
C GLU A 136 13.78 20.82 -7.60
N THR A 137 12.52 20.76 -8.05
CA THR A 137 11.95 19.60 -8.74
C THR A 137 12.75 19.26 -10.00
N ARG A 138 13.12 20.27 -10.80
CA ARG A 138 13.95 20.09 -11.98
C ARG A 138 15.34 19.57 -11.62
N GLN A 139 16.01 20.15 -10.62
CA GLN A 139 17.31 19.65 -10.11
C GLN A 139 17.21 18.18 -9.66
N ALA A 140 16.13 17.79 -8.99
CA ALA A 140 15.90 16.41 -8.57
C ALA A 140 15.70 15.45 -9.77
N ILE A 141 15.03 15.90 -10.84
CA ILE A 141 14.86 15.15 -12.10
C ILE A 141 16.18 15.02 -12.85
N GLU A 142 17.02 16.06 -12.86
CA GLU A 142 18.37 16.02 -13.45
C GLU A 142 19.25 14.99 -12.74
N LEU A 143 19.38 15.08 -11.42
CA LEU A 143 20.15 14.14 -10.60
C LEU A 143 19.65 12.69 -10.75
N ALA A 144 18.33 12.50 -10.84
CA ALA A 144 17.75 11.19 -11.11
C ALA A 144 18.01 10.68 -12.53
N SER A 145 18.14 11.57 -13.53
CA SER A 145 18.52 11.22 -14.89
C SER A 145 19.98 10.81 -15.00
N GLU A 146 20.90 11.52 -14.34
CA GLU A 146 22.32 11.16 -14.24
C GLU A 146 22.51 9.81 -13.56
N ALA A 147 21.84 9.60 -12.41
CA ALA A 147 21.87 8.34 -11.68
C ALA A 147 21.35 7.16 -12.52
N PHE A 148 20.32 7.39 -13.35
CA PHE A 148 19.74 6.37 -14.21
C PHE A 148 20.73 5.82 -15.23
N GLU A 149 21.67 6.64 -15.74
CA GLU A 149 22.66 6.19 -16.73
C GLU A 149 23.56 5.06 -16.24
N THR A 150 23.79 4.96 -14.93
CA THR A 150 24.58 3.89 -14.31
C THR A 150 23.70 2.85 -13.62
N TYR A 151 22.67 3.30 -12.89
CA TYR A 151 21.79 2.41 -12.12
C TYR A 151 21.02 1.43 -13.00
N SER A 152 20.53 1.86 -14.17
CA SER A 152 19.80 0.99 -15.11
C SER A 152 20.65 -0.14 -15.71
N LYS A 153 21.99 -0.01 -15.66
CA LYS A 153 22.97 -1.01 -16.15
C LYS A 153 23.36 -2.04 -15.09
N THR A 154 22.86 -1.92 -13.85
CA THR A 154 23.06 -2.92 -12.80
C THR A 154 22.44 -4.27 -13.19
N THR A 155 22.98 -5.37 -12.65
CA THR A 155 22.30 -6.67 -12.71
C THR A 155 21.13 -6.71 -11.73
N SER A 156 20.11 -7.51 -12.04
CA SER A 156 18.99 -7.75 -11.11
C SER A 156 19.44 -8.23 -9.73
N ARG A 157 20.52 -9.01 -9.66
CA ARG A 157 21.11 -9.49 -8.40
C ARG A 157 21.65 -8.33 -7.54
N GLN A 158 22.37 -7.38 -8.13
CA GLN A 158 22.84 -6.19 -7.41
C GLN A 158 21.66 -5.32 -6.93
N ARG A 159 20.58 -5.21 -7.70
CA ARG A 159 19.36 -4.50 -7.26
C ARG A 159 18.66 -5.24 -6.12
N LYS A 160 18.61 -6.57 -6.15
CA LYS A 160 18.15 -7.38 -5.00
C LYS A 160 18.99 -7.12 -3.75
N GLU A 161 20.32 -7.12 -3.87
CA GLU A 161 21.24 -6.88 -2.74
C GLU A 161 21.17 -5.46 -2.16
N LEU A 162 20.71 -4.47 -2.95
CA LEU A 162 20.37 -3.13 -2.48
C LEU A 162 19.02 -3.12 -1.74
N LEU A 163 17.97 -3.69 -2.35
CA LEU A 163 16.63 -3.75 -1.75
C LEU A 163 16.60 -4.56 -0.46
N ASN A 164 17.29 -5.72 -0.39
CA ASN A 164 17.44 -6.52 0.82
C ASN A 164 18.13 -5.73 1.97
N ARG A 165 19.12 -4.88 1.67
CA ARG A 165 19.75 -4.04 2.70
C ARG A 165 18.82 -2.92 3.17
N TRP A 166 18.04 -2.33 2.27
CA TRP A 166 17.03 -1.33 2.63
C TRP A 166 15.92 -1.94 3.49
N TYR A 167 15.45 -3.15 3.14
CA TYR A 167 14.50 -3.92 3.93
C TYR A 167 15.00 -4.15 5.37
N ASN A 168 16.24 -4.63 5.54
CA ASN A 168 16.83 -4.84 6.86
C ASN A 168 16.91 -3.54 7.66
N LEU A 169 17.39 -2.45 7.03
CA LEU A 169 17.48 -1.13 7.65
C LEU A 169 16.10 -0.58 8.07
N ILE A 170 15.02 -0.89 7.34
CA ILE A 170 13.64 -0.54 7.74
C ILE A 170 13.19 -1.38 8.95
N VAL A 171 13.53 -2.67 9.03
CA VAL A 171 13.26 -3.51 10.22
C VAL A 171 14.02 -2.99 11.44
N GLU A 172 15.30 -2.66 11.28
CA GLU A 172 16.17 -2.14 12.35
C GLU A 172 15.66 -0.81 12.94
N ASN A 173 14.96 0.00 12.15
CA ASN A 173 14.46 1.33 12.54
C ASN A 173 12.92 1.38 12.70
N GLN A 174 12.24 0.24 12.76
CA GLN A 174 10.78 0.17 12.65
C GLN A 174 10.01 0.89 13.78
N SER A 175 10.59 0.99 14.99
CA SER A 175 10.04 1.76 16.12
C SER A 175 9.93 3.24 15.80
N ASP A 176 10.98 3.78 15.19
CA ASP A 176 11.18 5.20 14.95
C ASP A 176 10.35 5.61 13.73
N LEU A 177 10.31 4.76 12.70
CA LEU A 177 9.40 4.88 11.56
C LEU A 177 7.93 4.84 11.99
N ALA A 178 7.54 3.94 12.90
CA ALA A 178 6.17 3.92 13.43
C ALA A 178 5.85 5.21 14.22
N ARG A 179 6.79 5.69 15.04
CA ARG A 179 6.65 6.93 15.81
C ARG A 179 6.61 8.18 14.92
N ILE A 180 7.35 8.20 13.81
CA ILE A 180 7.22 9.22 12.75
C ILE A 180 5.77 9.25 12.24
N ILE A 181 5.25 8.13 11.73
CA ILE A 181 3.89 8.05 11.16
C ILE A 181 2.84 8.51 12.18
N SER A 182 2.93 8.08 13.45
CA SER A 182 1.98 8.49 14.49
C SER A 182 2.04 9.98 14.84
N LEU A 183 3.21 10.63 14.71
CA LEU A 183 3.35 12.08 14.94
C LEU A 183 2.79 12.91 13.78
N GLU A 184 3.06 12.55 12.53
CA GLU A 184 2.65 13.35 11.37
C GLU A 184 1.24 12.99 10.86
N SER A 185 0.81 11.74 11.00
CA SER A 185 -0.51 11.27 10.55
C SER A 185 -1.51 11.02 11.69
N GLY A 186 -1.09 11.12 12.96
CA GLY A 186 -1.95 10.93 14.14
C GLY A 186 -2.40 9.49 14.44
N LYS A 187 -2.18 8.52 13.54
CA LYS A 187 -2.71 7.15 13.71
C LYS A 187 -2.09 6.43 14.92
N PRO A 188 -2.81 5.49 15.57
CA PRO A 188 -2.27 4.75 16.72
C PRO A 188 -0.96 4.04 16.41
N LEU A 189 -0.01 4.05 17.35
CA LEU A 189 1.34 3.48 17.16
C LEU A 189 1.33 2.00 16.74
N LYS A 190 0.30 1.25 17.15
CA LYS A 190 0.05 -0.13 16.71
C LYS A 190 -0.31 -0.23 15.23
N GLU A 191 -1.11 0.70 14.71
CA GLU A 191 -1.42 0.78 13.27
C GLU A 191 -0.22 1.28 12.47
N ALA A 192 0.52 2.26 12.99
CA ALA A 192 1.76 2.76 12.39
C ALA A 192 2.82 1.64 12.26
N MET A 193 3.04 0.85 13.31
CA MET A 193 3.91 -0.34 13.25
C MET A 193 3.41 -1.37 12.22
N GLY A 194 2.09 -1.60 12.16
CA GLY A 194 1.47 -2.42 11.12
C GLY A 194 1.72 -1.89 9.71
N GLU A 195 1.71 -0.57 9.52
CA GLU A 195 2.11 0.06 8.26
C GLU A 195 3.59 -0.10 7.94
N VAL A 196 4.51 0.07 8.90
CA VAL A 196 5.95 -0.13 8.63
C VAL A 196 6.19 -1.55 8.10
N ILE A 197 5.60 -2.56 8.74
CA ILE A 197 5.71 -3.96 8.34
C ILE A 197 5.09 -4.20 6.95
N TYR A 198 3.86 -3.71 6.73
CA TYR A 198 3.15 -3.83 5.44
C TYR A 198 3.86 -3.08 4.30
N GLY A 199 4.41 -1.90 4.58
CA GLY A 199 5.20 -1.14 3.63
C GLY A 199 6.50 -1.87 3.28
N ASN A 200 7.19 -2.43 4.28
CA ASN A 200 8.45 -3.13 4.05
C ASN A 200 8.28 -4.46 3.30
N SER A 201 7.13 -5.14 3.38
CA SER A 201 6.90 -6.37 2.60
C SER A 201 6.94 -6.13 1.08
N PHE A 202 6.57 -4.95 0.59
CA PHE A 202 6.79 -4.57 -0.81
C PHE A 202 8.27 -4.50 -1.20
N ILE A 203 9.17 -4.14 -0.28
CA ILE A 203 10.61 -4.07 -0.57
C ILE A 203 11.19 -5.47 -0.73
N ASP A 204 10.87 -6.42 0.15
CA ASP A 204 11.26 -7.84 0.00
C ASP A 204 10.62 -8.48 -1.24
N TRP A 205 9.32 -8.26 -1.46
CA TRP A 205 8.60 -8.76 -2.63
C TRP A 205 9.25 -8.29 -3.93
N PHE A 206 9.48 -6.98 -4.10
CA PHE A 206 10.11 -6.47 -5.31
C PHE A 206 11.61 -6.81 -5.38
N ALA A 207 12.30 -7.01 -4.27
CA ALA A 207 13.64 -7.59 -4.26
C ALA A 207 13.65 -9.01 -4.85
N ALA A 208 12.63 -9.83 -4.57
CA ALA A 208 12.45 -11.12 -5.21
C ALA A 208 12.09 -11.00 -6.72
N GLU A 209 11.18 -10.09 -7.08
CA GLU A 209 10.74 -9.89 -8.47
C GLU A 209 11.82 -9.34 -9.40
N THR A 210 12.91 -8.73 -8.90
CA THR A 210 14.09 -8.37 -9.72
C THR A 210 14.58 -9.55 -10.59
N LEU A 211 14.46 -10.78 -10.07
CA LEU A 211 14.95 -12.01 -10.70
C LEU A 211 13.88 -12.71 -11.57
N ARG A 212 12.71 -12.09 -11.80
CA ARG A 212 11.56 -12.65 -12.54
C ARG A 212 11.02 -11.72 -13.63
N THR A 213 11.82 -10.74 -14.07
CA THR A 213 11.46 -9.81 -15.15
C THR A 213 11.68 -10.42 -16.53
N ASP A 214 11.11 -11.60 -16.77
CA ASP A 214 11.47 -12.49 -17.87
C ASP A 214 11.08 -11.98 -19.27
N GLY A 215 11.91 -12.33 -20.25
CA GLY A 215 11.61 -12.17 -21.68
C GLY A 215 10.94 -13.40 -22.29
N GLU A 216 10.43 -13.26 -23.51
CA GLU A 216 9.66 -14.31 -24.22
C GLU A 216 10.29 -14.62 -25.59
N THR A 217 10.24 -15.88 -26.01
CA THR A 217 10.60 -16.30 -27.38
C THR A 217 9.33 -16.57 -28.18
N ILE A 218 9.05 -15.75 -29.19
CA ILE A 218 7.78 -15.78 -29.91
C ILE A 218 7.96 -16.51 -31.27
N PRO A 219 7.08 -17.48 -31.62
CA PRO A 219 7.06 -18.08 -32.95
C PRO A 219 6.87 -17.02 -34.05
N THR A 220 7.70 -17.07 -35.09
CA THR A 220 7.60 -16.18 -36.25
C THR A 220 6.87 -16.86 -37.42
N LEU A 221 6.34 -16.04 -38.32
CA LEU A 221 5.74 -16.47 -39.59
C LEU A 221 6.77 -16.66 -40.72
N ALA A 222 8.02 -16.20 -40.53
CA ALA A 222 9.10 -16.31 -41.51
C ALA A 222 10.21 -17.26 -41.02
N ALA A 223 10.50 -18.32 -41.79
CA ALA A 223 11.36 -19.43 -41.34
C ALA A 223 12.78 -19.01 -40.89
N ASN A 224 13.33 -17.98 -41.54
CA ASN A 224 14.67 -17.40 -41.34
C ASN A 224 14.72 -16.26 -40.31
N GLN A 225 13.69 -16.14 -39.45
CA GLN A 225 13.65 -15.14 -38.39
C GLN A 225 13.50 -15.77 -37.00
N ARG A 226 13.81 -15.04 -35.94
CA ARG A 226 13.35 -15.31 -34.57
C ARG A 226 12.92 -14.00 -33.92
N ILE A 227 11.89 -14.06 -33.09
CA ILE A 227 11.40 -12.93 -32.30
C ILE A 227 11.68 -13.25 -30.84
N ILE A 228 12.42 -12.37 -30.17
CA ILE A 228 12.62 -12.42 -28.71
C ILE A 228 12.14 -11.10 -28.10
N THR A 229 11.64 -11.13 -26.87
CA THR A 229 11.34 -9.92 -26.11
C THR A 229 12.27 -9.78 -24.91
N ILE A 230 12.58 -8.54 -24.53
CA ILE A 230 13.27 -8.20 -23.28
C ILE A 230 12.48 -7.13 -22.52
N ARG A 231 12.58 -7.14 -21.19
CA ARG A 231 12.02 -6.10 -20.32
C ARG A 231 13.13 -5.15 -19.88
N GLN A 232 12.89 -3.84 -19.97
CA GLN A 232 13.85 -2.80 -19.60
C GLN A 232 13.17 -1.71 -18.77
N PRO A 233 13.85 -1.03 -17.83
CA PRO A 233 13.26 0.05 -17.04
C PRO A 233 12.73 1.19 -17.91
N VAL A 234 11.65 1.85 -17.47
CA VAL A 234 11.03 2.95 -18.22
C VAL A 234 11.86 4.23 -18.27
N GLY A 235 12.71 4.50 -17.26
CA GLY A 235 13.49 5.74 -17.13
C GLY A 235 13.38 6.34 -15.73
N VAL A 236 13.55 7.67 -15.63
CA VAL A 236 13.19 8.45 -14.43
C VAL A 236 11.68 8.41 -14.23
N VAL A 237 11.22 8.22 -12.99
CA VAL A 237 9.79 8.20 -12.64
C VAL A 237 9.44 9.28 -11.62
N GLY A 238 8.36 10.01 -11.89
CA GLY A 238 7.76 10.93 -10.94
C GLY A 238 6.72 10.20 -10.09
N ILE A 239 6.84 10.30 -8.78
CA ILE A 239 5.97 9.64 -7.81
C ILE A 239 5.32 10.70 -6.93
N VAL A 240 4.01 10.60 -6.75
CA VAL A 240 3.24 11.53 -5.89
C VAL A 240 2.40 10.68 -4.94
N THR A 241 2.57 10.88 -3.63
CA THR A 241 1.97 10.03 -2.58
C THR A 241 1.11 10.81 -1.60
N PRO A 242 0.03 10.19 -1.07
CA PRO A 242 -0.91 10.80 -0.12
C PRO A 242 -0.40 10.62 1.32
N TRP A 243 -1.08 11.30 2.25
CA TRP A 243 -0.72 11.31 3.67
C TRP A 243 -1.21 10.09 4.47
N ASN A 244 -2.15 9.32 3.93
CA ASN A 244 -2.85 8.32 4.74
C ASN A 244 -2.07 7.04 5.02
N PHE A 245 -1.10 6.70 4.16
CA PHE A 245 -0.12 5.63 4.37
C PHE A 245 1.26 6.11 3.85
N PRO A 246 1.94 6.99 4.58
CA PRO A 246 3.09 7.72 4.06
C PRO A 246 4.35 6.85 3.90
N ILE A 247 4.43 5.68 4.54
CA ILE A 247 5.46 4.68 4.25
C ILE A 247 5.00 3.72 3.16
N ALA A 248 3.82 3.11 3.31
CA ALA A 248 3.42 2.03 2.41
C ALA A 248 3.14 2.50 0.98
N MET A 249 2.67 3.73 0.77
CA MET A 249 2.49 4.28 -0.60
C MET A 249 3.82 4.59 -1.29
N ILE A 250 4.90 4.82 -0.53
CA ILE A 250 6.23 5.05 -1.08
C ILE A 250 6.88 3.71 -1.42
N THR A 251 6.90 2.74 -0.49
CA THR A 251 7.54 1.43 -0.75
C THR A 251 6.84 0.66 -1.87
N ARG A 252 5.50 0.73 -1.99
CA ARG A 252 4.70 0.20 -3.12
C ARG A 252 5.20 0.67 -4.48
N LYS A 253 5.58 1.95 -4.59
CA LYS A 253 5.95 2.60 -5.86
C LYS A 253 7.46 2.56 -6.11
N VAL A 254 8.24 3.03 -5.13
CA VAL A 254 9.69 3.17 -5.20
C VAL A 254 10.37 1.80 -5.17
N GLY A 255 9.87 0.84 -4.39
CA GLY A 255 10.40 -0.54 -4.38
C GLY A 255 10.30 -1.19 -5.77
N ALA A 256 9.14 -1.06 -6.43
CA ALA A 256 8.93 -1.56 -7.80
C ALA A 256 9.78 -0.82 -8.84
N ALA A 257 9.88 0.51 -8.74
CA ALA A 257 10.69 1.34 -9.63
C ALA A 257 12.18 0.97 -9.55
N LEU A 258 12.73 0.90 -8.34
CA LEU A 258 14.12 0.51 -8.10
C LEU A 258 14.37 -0.93 -8.55
N ALA A 259 13.49 -1.88 -8.23
CA ALA A 259 13.62 -3.27 -8.69
C ALA A 259 13.71 -3.41 -10.22
N ALA A 260 12.90 -2.63 -10.95
CA ALA A 260 12.95 -2.56 -12.41
C ALA A 260 14.26 -1.95 -12.96
N GLY A 261 14.97 -1.14 -12.16
CA GLY A 261 16.17 -0.39 -12.58
C GLY A 261 15.92 1.08 -12.93
N CYS A 262 14.77 1.63 -12.51
CA CYS A 262 14.43 3.05 -12.64
C CYS A 262 15.02 3.89 -11.49
N THR A 263 14.97 5.20 -11.64
CA THR A 263 15.25 6.19 -10.57
C THR A 263 13.99 7.01 -10.30
N ALA A 264 13.82 7.51 -9.06
CA ALA A 264 12.57 8.08 -8.58
C ALA A 264 12.73 9.51 -8.04
N VAL A 265 11.80 10.39 -8.41
CA VAL A 265 11.58 11.70 -7.77
C VAL A 265 10.20 11.67 -7.10
N VAL A 266 10.15 11.85 -5.79
CA VAL A 266 8.97 11.65 -4.94
C VAL A 266 8.50 12.97 -4.35
N LYS A 267 7.24 13.37 -4.60
CA LYS A 267 6.57 14.49 -3.94
C LYS A 267 5.54 13.95 -2.94
N PRO A 268 5.87 13.83 -1.65
CA PRO A 268 4.96 13.32 -0.63
C PRO A 268 3.99 14.40 -0.13
N ALA A 269 2.84 13.99 0.38
CA ALA A 269 1.88 14.87 1.05
C ALA A 269 2.56 15.79 2.07
N ALA A 270 2.13 17.06 2.12
CA ALA A 270 2.77 18.08 2.95
C ALA A 270 2.50 17.86 4.44
N GLU A 271 1.42 17.14 4.73
CA GLU A 271 0.97 16.72 6.04
C GLU A 271 1.86 15.61 6.64
N THR A 272 2.52 14.80 5.81
CA THR A 272 3.31 13.63 6.27
C THR A 272 4.62 13.39 5.47
N PRO A 273 5.53 14.37 5.39
CA PRO A 273 6.75 14.24 4.60
C PRO A 273 7.87 13.46 5.28
N TYR A 274 7.92 13.35 6.62
CA TYR A 274 9.08 12.81 7.34
C TYR A 274 9.25 11.30 7.15
N SER A 275 8.16 10.53 7.05
CA SER A 275 8.22 9.11 6.64
C SER A 275 9.00 8.91 5.34
N SER A 276 8.81 9.83 4.38
CA SER A 276 9.44 9.82 3.07
C SER A 276 10.94 10.07 3.15
N ILE A 277 11.32 11.04 3.98
CA ILE A 277 12.70 11.46 4.21
C ILE A 277 13.46 10.35 4.94
N ALA A 278 12.87 9.78 6.00
CA ALA A 278 13.43 8.65 6.74
C ALA A 278 13.64 7.42 5.84
N LEU A 279 12.64 7.04 5.02
CA LEU A 279 12.77 5.95 4.06
C LEU A 279 13.93 6.17 3.07
N ALA A 280 14.08 7.38 2.52
CA ALA A 280 15.16 7.68 1.58
C ALA A 280 16.54 7.77 2.25
N ASN A 281 16.62 8.29 3.48
CA ASN A 281 17.82 8.23 4.31
C ASN A 281 18.27 6.78 4.53
N LEU A 282 17.34 5.86 4.84
CA LEU A 282 17.63 4.43 4.95
C LEU A 282 18.05 3.80 3.61
N ALA A 283 17.51 4.26 2.46
CA ALA A 283 17.93 3.78 1.15
C ALA A 283 19.36 4.23 0.80
N TYR A 284 19.75 5.45 1.15
CA TYR A 284 21.13 5.91 0.95
C TYR A 284 22.12 5.15 1.83
N ARG A 285 21.75 4.81 3.07
CA ARG A 285 22.53 3.88 3.92
C ARG A 285 22.57 2.45 3.36
N ALA A 286 21.50 2.00 2.71
CA ALA A 286 21.48 0.74 1.96
C ALA A 286 22.38 0.78 0.71
N GLY A 287 22.98 1.93 0.36
CA GLY A 287 23.97 2.07 -0.71
C GLY A 287 23.36 2.27 -2.10
N PHE A 288 22.10 2.71 -2.20
CA PHE A 288 21.57 3.22 -3.48
C PHE A 288 22.37 4.48 -3.91
N PRO A 289 22.65 4.67 -5.22
CA PRO A 289 23.41 5.83 -5.68
C PRO A 289 22.60 7.13 -5.52
N LYS A 290 23.28 8.25 -5.26
CA LYS A 290 22.66 9.59 -5.19
C LYS A 290 21.82 9.84 -6.45
N GLY A 291 20.58 10.30 -6.26
CA GLY A 291 19.60 10.46 -7.35
C GLY A 291 18.73 9.22 -7.63
N ALA A 292 18.99 8.06 -7.01
CA ALA A 292 18.09 6.92 -7.13
C ALA A 292 16.71 7.20 -6.49
N ILE A 293 16.68 7.97 -5.40
CA ILE A 293 15.46 8.43 -4.71
C ILE A 293 15.64 9.88 -4.25
N SER A 294 15.01 10.83 -4.94
CA SER A 294 14.99 12.25 -4.53
C SER A 294 13.63 12.57 -3.90
N ILE A 295 13.60 13.15 -2.69
CA ILE A 295 12.36 13.59 -2.01
C ILE A 295 12.20 15.10 -2.19
N VAL A 296 11.02 15.54 -2.63
CA VAL A 296 10.65 16.93 -2.91
C VAL A 296 9.49 17.34 -1.99
N PRO A 297 9.75 17.69 -0.72
CA PRO A 297 8.73 18.27 0.17
C PRO A 297 8.33 19.66 -0.34
N THR A 298 7.03 19.94 -0.38
CA THR A 298 6.47 21.18 -0.95
C THR A 298 5.06 21.39 -0.42
N SER A 299 4.73 22.64 -0.05
CA SER A 299 3.48 23.04 0.59
C SER A 299 2.31 23.16 -0.39
N ALA A 300 1.13 23.49 0.14
CA ALA A 300 -0.06 23.79 -0.67
C ALA A 300 0.13 25.01 -1.61
N ALA A 301 1.12 25.87 -1.36
CA ALA A 301 1.43 27.00 -2.25
C ALA A 301 2.09 26.52 -3.56
N ASN A 302 3.14 25.70 -3.46
CA ASN A 302 4.00 25.34 -4.60
C ASN A 302 3.67 23.97 -5.23
N VAL A 303 2.82 23.15 -4.59
CA VAL A 303 2.44 21.80 -5.05
C VAL A 303 1.97 21.73 -6.52
N LYS A 304 1.33 22.78 -7.03
CA LYS A 304 0.86 22.84 -8.43
C LYS A 304 2.02 22.86 -9.43
N ASP A 305 3.03 23.66 -9.16
CA ASP A 305 4.16 23.88 -10.07
C ASP A 305 5.16 22.72 -9.99
N VAL A 306 5.34 22.13 -8.81
CA VAL A 306 6.05 20.86 -8.63
C VAL A 306 5.35 19.72 -9.39
N GLY A 307 4.02 19.63 -9.29
CA GLY A 307 3.23 18.66 -10.04
C GLY A 307 3.33 18.86 -11.56
N LEU A 308 3.33 20.12 -12.01
CA LEU A 308 3.49 20.49 -13.43
C LEU A 308 4.89 20.13 -13.97
N GLU A 309 5.97 20.42 -13.23
CA GLU A 309 7.32 20.05 -13.64
C GLU A 309 7.47 18.52 -13.77
N LEU A 310 7.02 17.74 -12.78
CA LEU A 310 7.02 16.27 -12.84
C LEU A 310 6.26 15.73 -14.06
N THR A 311 5.08 16.28 -14.35
CA THR A 311 4.17 15.80 -15.41
C THR A 311 4.49 16.33 -16.81
N THR A 312 5.34 17.35 -16.96
CA THR A 312 5.68 17.91 -18.28
C THR A 312 7.16 17.76 -18.65
N ASN A 313 8.09 17.73 -17.69
CA ASN A 313 9.53 17.59 -17.98
C ASN A 313 9.81 16.29 -18.75
N SER A 314 10.46 16.40 -19.90
CA SER A 314 10.62 15.29 -20.85
C SER A 314 11.56 14.17 -20.38
N LYS A 315 12.37 14.37 -19.33
CA LYS A 315 13.22 13.33 -18.74
C LYS A 315 12.42 12.32 -17.93
N VAL A 316 11.35 12.73 -17.26
CA VAL A 316 10.41 11.84 -16.56
C VAL A 316 9.64 11.01 -17.59
N LYS A 317 9.69 9.67 -17.48
CA LYS A 317 9.09 8.72 -18.44
C LYS A 317 7.82 8.04 -17.91
N LYS A 318 7.62 8.04 -16.60
CA LYS A 318 6.41 7.53 -15.94
C LYS A 318 5.97 8.45 -14.80
N ILE A 319 4.65 8.57 -14.62
CA ILE A 319 4.05 9.07 -13.38
C ILE A 319 3.38 7.91 -12.63
N SER A 320 3.54 7.87 -11.31
CA SER A 320 2.70 7.05 -10.42
C SER A 320 2.15 7.91 -9.29
N PHE A 321 0.82 8.03 -9.22
CA PHE A 321 0.11 8.84 -8.24
C PHE A 321 -0.87 8.00 -7.43
N THR A 322 -0.98 8.30 -6.13
CA THR A 322 -2.11 7.88 -5.30
C THR A 322 -2.74 9.10 -4.66
N GLY A 323 -4.07 9.24 -4.71
CA GLY A 323 -4.78 10.39 -4.12
C GLY A 323 -6.16 10.63 -4.74
N SER A 324 -6.63 11.88 -4.74
CA SER A 324 -8.00 12.18 -5.22
C SER A 324 -8.15 12.06 -6.74
N THR A 325 -9.31 11.56 -7.19
CA THR A 325 -9.63 11.36 -8.61
C THR A 325 -9.53 12.64 -9.44
N ALA A 326 -9.88 13.79 -8.85
CA ALA A 326 -9.75 15.10 -9.50
C ALA A 326 -8.29 15.46 -9.82
N VAL A 327 -7.36 15.24 -8.87
CA VAL A 327 -5.93 15.47 -9.09
C VAL A 327 -5.36 14.44 -10.07
N GLY A 328 -5.79 13.17 -9.98
CA GLY A 328 -5.38 12.13 -10.93
C GLY A 328 -5.71 12.47 -12.38
N LYS A 329 -6.90 13.00 -12.65
CA LYS A 329 -7.32 13.50 -13.96
C LYS A 329 -6.44 14.65 -14.46
N ILE A 330 -6.08 15.61 -13.58
CA ILE A 330 -5.19 16.73 -13.92
C ILE A 330 -3.78 16.21 -14.26
N LEU A 331 -3.20 15.36 -13.42
CA LEU A 331 -1.86 14.81 -13.64
C LEU A 331 -1.79 13.95 -14.91
N MET A 332 -2.86 13.20 -15.23
CA MET A 332 -2.97 12.42 -16.47
C MET A 332 -3.04 13.33 -17.70
N ALA A 333 -3.86 14.40 -17.65
CA ALA A 333 -3.96 15.37 -18.73
C ALA A 333 -2.62 16.08 -18.99
N GLN A 334 -1.92 16.52 -17.93
CA GLN A 334 -0.57 17.10 -18.05
C GLN A 334 0.43 16.09 -18.61
N SER A 335 0.41 14.83 -18.14
CA SER A 335 1.30 13.75 -18.60
C SER A 335 1.13 13.38 -20.08
N SER A 336 -0.02 13.69 -20.68
CA SER A 336 -0.26 13.47 -22.12
C SER A 336 0.68 14.29 -23.01
N SER A 337 1.16 15.45 -22.54
CA SER A 337 2.09 16.36 -23.24
C SER A 337 3.37 15.69 -23.73
N THR A 338 3.79 14.61 -23.06
CA THR A 338 5.00 13.82 -23.38
C THR A 338 4.70 12.32 -23.38
N VAL A 339 3.41 11.94 -23.47
CA VAL A 339 2.90 10.55 -23.53
C VAL A 339 3.50 9.64 -22.45
N LYS A 340 3.59 10.13 -21.20
CA LYS A 340 4.20 9.36 -20.10
C LYS A 340 3.34 8.14 -19.74
N LYS A 341 3.98 7.00 -19.46
CA LYS A 341 3.31 5.86 -18.84
C LYS A 341 2.74 6.30 -17.49
N SER A 342 1.50 5.93 -17.17
CA SER A 342 0.81 6.46 -15.99
C SER A 342 0.22 5.31 -15.16
N SER A 343 0.43 5.36 -13.86
CA SER A 343 -0.33 4.57 -12.88
C SER A 343 -1.06 5.51 -11.94
N MET A 344 -2.33 5.23 -11.70
CA MET A 344 -3.22 6.08 -10.93
C MET A 344 -4.00 5.20 -9.95
N GLU A 345 -3.90 5.51 -8.66
CA GLU A 345 -4.61 4.84 -7.57
C GLU A 345 -5.50 5.90 -6.92
N LEU A 346 -6.78 5.93 -7.30
CA LEU A 346 -7.68 7.06 -7.05
C LEU A 346 -8.77 6.72 -6.02
N GLY A 347 -9.72 7.63 -5.80
CA GLY A 347 -10.76 7.49 -4.77
C GLY A 347 -11.63 6.24 -4.95
N GLY A 348 -12.11 5.70 -3.83
CA GLY A 348 -13.03 4.57 -3.78
C GLY A 348 -14.47 4.98 -3.42
N ASN A 349 -15.40 4.04 -3.56
CA ASN A 349 -16.71 4.08 -2.89
C ASN A 349 -17.10 2.63 -2.54
N SER A 350 -16.24 2.03 -1.72
CA SER A 350 -16.19 0.59 -1.50
C SER A 350 -17.48 0.08 -0.87
N PRO A 351 -18.20 -0.85 -1.51
CA PRO A 351 -19.33 -1.52 -0.88
C PRO A 351 -18.82 -2.54 0.15
N PHE A 352 -19.51 -2.64 1.29
CA PHE A 352 -19.35 -3.71 2.25
C PHE A 352 -20.68 -4.43 2.38
N VAL A 353 -20.80 -5.64 1.83
CA VAL A 353 -22.06 -6.38 1.69
C VAL A 353 -22.15 -7.48 2.75
N VAL A 354 -23.30 -7.59 3.42
CA VAL A 354 -23.60 -8.65 4.39
C VAL A 354 -24.96 -9.27 4.08
N PHE A 355 -24.96 -10.53 3.65
CA PHE A 355 -26.17 -11.32 3.41
C PHE A 355 -26.70 -11.97 4.70
N GLU A 356 -27.96 -12.43 4.65
CA GLU A 356 -28.69 -13.10 5.72
C GLU A 356 -28.06 -14.39 6.24
N ASP A 357 -27.21 -15.03 5.43
CA ASP A 357 -26.52 -16.28 5.75
C ASP A 357 -25.10 -16.06 6.32
N ALA A 358 -24.64 -14.80 6.43
CA ALA A 358 -23.33 -14.46 6.98
C ALA A 358 -23.27 -14.61 8.51
N ASN A 359 -22.10 -14.94 9.05
CA ASN A 359 -21.85 -14.78 10.48
C ASN A 359 -21.73 -13.28 10.82
N ILE A 360 -22.74 -12.75 11.52
CA ILE A 360 -22.81 -11.33 11.93
C ILE A 360 -21.58 -10.93 12.76
N ALA A 361 -21.05 -11.80 13.61
CA ALA A 361 -19.87 -11.47 14.44
C ALA A 361 -18.59 -11.31 13.60
N ASP A 362 -18.42 -12.14 12.56
CA ASP A 362 -17.29 -12.06 11.64
C ASP A 362 -17.44 -10.87 10.68
N ALA A 363 -18.68 -10.60 10.22
CA ALA A 363 -19.01 -9.46 9.37
C ALA A 363 -18.84 -8.12 10.10
N VAL A 364 -19.26 -8.01 11.37
CA VAL A 364 -18.98 -6.83 12.19
C VAL A 364 -17.48 -6.70 12.46
N SER A 365 -16.79 -7.78 12.83
CA SER A 365 -15.33 -7.74 13.05
C SER A 365 -14.56 -7.33 11.79
N GLY A 366 -14.99 -7.78 10.61
CA GLY A 366 -14.48 -7.33 9.32
C GLY A 366 -14.77 -5.87 9.04
N LEU A 367 -16.00 -5.41 9.32
CA LEU A 367 -16.38 -4.01 9.15
C LEU A 367 -15.56 -3.10 10.07
N MET A 368 -15.25 -3.50 11.30
CA MET A 368 -14.39 -2.71 12.20
C MET A 368 -13.03 -2.40 11.54
N VAL A 369 -12.38 -3.41 10.96
CA VAL A 369 -11.09 -3.27 10.25
C VAL A 369 -11.24 -2.50 8.92
N ALA A 370 -12.36 -2.69 8.21
CA ALA A 370 -12.63 -2.02 6.94
C ALA A 370 -13.08 -0.56 7.11
N LYS A 371 -13.64 -0.16 8.25
CA LYS A 371 -14.28 1.14 8.47
C LYS A 371 -13.52 2.09 9.39
N PHE A 372 -12.93 1.60 10.48
CA PHE A 372 -12.38 2.47 11.54
C PHE A 372 -10.85 2.47 11.63
N ARG A 373 -10.17 1.50 11.00
CA ARG A 373 -8.71 1.54 10.78
C ARG A 373 -8.29 2.86 10.13
N ASN A 374 -7.20 3.47 10.59
CA ASN A 374 -6.73 4.80 10.19
C ASN A 374 -7.81 5.90 10.35
N SER A 375 -8.71 5.74 11.32
CA SER A 375 -9.92 6.57 11.52
C SER A 375 -10.82 6.64 10.28
N GLY A 376 -10.85 5.57 9.46
CA GLY A 376 -11.62 5.50 8.20
C GLY A 376 -11.00 6.21 7.00
N GLN A 377 -9.77 6.71 7.13
CA GLN A 377 -9.05 7.47 6.10
C GLN A 377 -8.25 6.52 5.17
N THR A 378 -8.90 5.54 4.54
CA THR A 378 -8.24 4.65 3.56
C THR A 378 -9.06 4.55 2.28
N CYS A 379 -8.40 4.51 1.12
CA CYS A 379 -9.08 4.48 -0.20
C CYS A 379 -9.93 3.21 -0.38
N VAL A 380 -9.57 2.12 0.31
CA VAL A 380 -10.32 0.85 0.33
C VAL A 380 -11.31 0.76 1.49
N CYS A 381 -11.48 1.80 2.31
CA CYS A 381 -12.41 1.74 3.44
C CYS A 381 -13.83 1.44 2.98
N ALA A 382 -14.57 0.71 3.82
CA ALA A 382 -16.02 0.55 3.67
C ALA A 382 -16.68 1.94 3.64
N ASN A 383 -17.38 2.24 2.55
CA ASN A 383 -18.02 3.52 2.33
C ASN A 383 -19.54 3.39 2.44
N ARG A 384 -20.12 2.43 1.72
CA ARG A 384 -21.53 2.03 1.80
C ARG A 384 -21.61 0.62 2.39
N VAL A 385 -22.32 0.44 3.50
CA VAL A 385 -22.45 -0.85 4.17
C VAL A 385 -23.84 -1.42 3.88
N PHE A 386 -23.92 -2.32 2.93
CA PHE A 386 -25.15 -2.99 2.52
C PHE A 386 -25.43 -4.18 3.43
N VAL A 387 -26.56 -4.19 4.12
CA VAL A 387 -26.95 -5.27 5.04
C VAL A 387 -28.35 -5.77 4.70
N HIS A 388 -28.50 -7.08 4.59
CA HIS A 388 -29.78 -7.71 4.23
C HIS A 388 -30.86 -7.42 5.30
N SER A 389 -32.08 -7.11 4.86
CA SER A 389 -33.13 -6.55 5.70
C SER A 389 -33.53 -7.43 6.89
N SER A 390 -33.45 -8.75 6.76
CA SER A 390 -33.70 -9.72 7.84
C SER A 390 -32.70 -9.68 9.00
N ILE A 391 -31.49 -9.13 8.80
CA ILE A 391 -30.44 -9.03 9.84
C ILE A 391 -30.04 -7.58 10.16
N TYR A 392 -30.59 -6.60 9.43
CA TYR A 392 -30.20 -5.18 9.45
C TYR A 392 -30.09 -4.57 10.85
N ASP A 393 -31.13 -4.70 11.67
CA ASP A 393 -31.17 -4.10 13.00
C ASP A 393 -30.27 -4.84 14.01
N ASN A 394 -30.13 -6.16 13.87
CA ASN A 394 -29.22 -6.95 14.71
C ASN A 394 -27.74 -6.62 14.40
N PHE A 395 -27.39 -6.50 13.11
CA PHE A 395 -26.06 -6.07 12.68
C PHE A 395 -25.72 -4.66 13.21
N ALA A 396 -26.69 -3.73 13.16
CA ALA A 396 -26.50 -2.38 13.69
C ALA A 396 -26.24 -2.38 15.21
N ASN A 397 -26.99 -3.19 15.98
CA ASN A 397 -26.77 -3.34 17.43
C ASN A 397 -25.36 -3.87 17.74
N VAL A 398 -24.97 -5.01 17.14
CA VAL A 398 -23.66 -5.64 17.37
C VAL A 398 -22.51 -4.74 16.92
N LEU A 399 -22.70 -3.94 15.86
CA LEU A 399 -21.73 -2.93 15.43
C LEU A 399 -21.60 -1.79 16.46
N ALA A 400 -22.71 -1.30 17.02
CA ALA A 400 -22.70 -0.24 18.04
C ALA A 400 -22.02 -0.71 19.34
N GLU A 401 -22.34 -1.92 19.80
CA GLU A 401 -21.67 -2.57 20.94
C GLU A 401 -20.16 -2.69 20.70
N ARG A 402 -19.75 -3.12 19.50
CA ARG A 402 -18.34 -3.31 19.16
C ARG A 402 -17.56 -2.01 18.99
N ILE A 403 -18.21 -0.95 18.50
CA ILE A 403 -17.62 0.40 18.50
C ILE A 403 -17.40 0.88 19.95
N ALA A 404 -18.39 0.70 20.83
CA ALA A 404 -18.31 1.12 22.21
C ALA A 404 -17.27 0.34 23.05
N SER A 405 -16.93 -0.90 22.67
CA SER A 405 -15.91 -1.71 23.35
C SER A 405 -14.49 -1.54 22.80
N ASP A 406 -14.33 -1.39 21.48
CA ASP A 406 -13.00 -1.49 20.83
C ASP A 406 -12.41 -0.13 20.43
N LEU A 407 -13.21 0.95 20.29
CA LEU A 407 -12.73 2.24 19.78
C LEU A 407 -12.51 3.29 20.88
N ILE A 408 -11.25 3.40 21.30
CA ILE A 408 -10.74 4.44 22.20
C ILE A 408 -10.11 5.52 21.33
N VAL A 409 -10.74 6.69 21.29
CA VAL A 409 -10.24 7.88 20.58
C VAL A 409 -9.19 8.59 21.44
N GLY A 410 -8.07 9.01 20.86
CA GLY A 410 -7.03 9.76 21.58
C GLY A 410 -5.80 10.05 20.74
N ASN A 411 -4.72 10.54 21.36
CA ASN A 411 -3.46 10.76 20.67
C ASN A 411 -2.84 9.40 20.31
N GLY A 412 -2.42 9.21 19.06
CA GLY A 412 -1.91 7.92 18.57
C GLY A 412 -0.67 7.38 19.29
N LEU A 413 0.01 8.21 20.10
CA LEU A 413 1.13 7.82 20.96
C LEU A 413 0.72 7.35 22.37
N GLU A 414 -0.54 7.51 22.78
CA GLU A 414 -1.02 7.13 24.11
C GLU A 414 -1.32 5.62 24.22
N PRO A 415 -0.91 4.94 25.30
CA PRO A 415 -1.22 3.53 25.50
C PRO A 415 -2.73 3.26 25.54
N GLY A 416 -3.18 2.29 24.74
CA GLY A 416 -4.58 1.86 24.69
C GLY A 416 -5.45 2.57 23.65
N VAL A 417 -5.00 3.69 23.06
CA VAL A 417 -5.72 4.36 21.96
C VAL A 417 -5.78 3.43 20.74
N THR A 418 -6.96 3.33 20.14
CA THR A 418 -7.24 2.49 18.95
C THR A 418 -7.81 3.27 17.77
N MET A 419 -8.17 4.55 17.93
CA MET A 419 -8.50 5.45 16.82
C MET A 419 -7.89 6.84 17.03
N GLY A 420 -7.21 7.37 16.01
CA GLY A 420 -6.56 8.68 16.05
C GLY A 420 -7.45 9.82 15.57
N PRO A 421 -6.93 11.07 15.51
CA PRO A 421 -7.59 12.18 14.84
C PRO A 421 -7.70 11.96 13.32
N LEU A 422 -8.46 12.82 12.65
CA LEU A 422 -8.37 13.03 11.21
C LEU A 422 -7.15 13.90 10.87
N ILE A 423 -6.72 13.93 9.60
CA ILE A 423 -5.49 14.66 9.22
C ILE A 423 -5.61 16.20 9.33
N SER A 424 -6.82 16.76 9.21
CA SER A 424 -7.03 18.21 9.08
C SER A 424 -8.43 18.66 9.52
N SER A 425 -8.59 19.96 9.80
CA SER A 425 -9.90 20.56 10.08
C SER A 425 -10.89 20.35 8.94
N VAL A 426 -10.42 20.46 7.69
CA VAL A 426 -11.24 20.23 6.48
C VAL A 426 -11.79 18.81 6.43
N ALA A 427 -11.07 17.81 6.94
CA ALA A 427 -11.59 16.45 7.08
C ALA A 427 -12.68 16.35 8.16
N VAL A 428 -12.50 17.02 9.31
CA VAL A 428 -13.51 17.11 10.39
C VAL A 428 -14.78 17.81 9.90
N GLU A 429 -14.66 18.97 9.25
CA GLU A 429 -15.75 19.74 8.65
C GLU A 429 -16.53 18.89 7.64
N LYS A 430 -15.83 18.16 6.77
CA LYS A 430 -16.43 17.22 5.80
C LYS A 430 -17.26 16.13 6.49
N MET A 431 -16.79 15.56 7.61
CA MET A 431 -17.58 14.54 8.33
C MET A 431 -18.89 15.12 8.87
N SER A 432 -18.83 16.30 9.49
CA SER A 432 -20.04 16.99 9.99
C SER A 432 -21.02 17.31 8.86
N LEU A 433 -20.54 17.76 7.70
CA LEU A 433 -21.39 17.99 6.53
C LEU A 433 -22.06 16.71 6.01
N LEU A 434 -21.33 15.59 5.96
CA LEU A 434 -21.89 14.29 5.50
C LEU A 434 -22.93 13.71 6.45
N VAL A 435 -22.77 13.89 7.77
CA VAL A 435 -23.79 13.52 8.77
C VAL A 435 -25.03 14.40 8.62
N ASN A 436 -24.85 15.73 8.55
CA ASN A 436 -25.96 16.68 8.44
C ASN A 436 -26.77 16.49 7.15
N ASP A 437 -26.12 16.20 6.03
CA ASP A 437 -26.79 15.90 4.76
C ASP A 437 -27.66 14.63 4.85
N ALA A 438 -27.12 13.56 5.43
CA ALA A 438 -27.84 12.31 5.59
C ALA A 438 -29.06 12.46 6.50
N VAL A 439 -28.90 13.11 7.66
CA VAL A 439 -30.00 13.36 8.61
C VAL A 439 -31.05 14.30 8.00
N GLY A 440 -30.63 15.35 7.29
CA GLY A 440 -31.53 16.25 6.55
C GLY A 440 -32.33 15.55 5.43
N LYS A 441 -31.90 14.36 5.01
CA LYS A 441 -32.57 13.49 4.02
C LYS A 441 -33.25 12.26 4.65
N GLY A 442 -33.29 12.16 5.99
CA GLY A 442 -34.02 11.11 6.72
C GLY A 442 -33.21 9.90 7.19
N ALA A 443 -31.88 9.97 7.24
CA ALA A 443 -31.07 8.97 7.95
C ALA A 443 -31.10 9.18 9.46
N ASP A 444 -31.05 8.09 10.23
CA ASP A 444 -30.98 8.13 11.69
C ASP A 444 -29.52 8.04 12.18
N ILE A 445 -29.10 8.94 13.08
CA ILE A 445 -27.85 8.75 13.83
C ILE A 445 -28.09 7.68 14.91
N PHE A 446 -27.74 6.44 14.60
CA PHE A 446 -27.94 5.30 15.48
C PHE A 446 -26.88 5.19 16.58
N TYR A 447 -25.66 5.63 16.28
CA TYR A 447 -24.56 5.74 17.24
C TYR A 447 -23.79 7.03 16.98
N GLY A 448 -23.35 7.71 18.05
CA GLY A 448 -22.68 9.02 17.98
C GLY A 448 -23.61 10.24 18.07
N ASN A 449 -24.88 10.05 18.43
CA ASN A 449 -25.93 11.09 18.42
C ASN A 449 -25.89 12.13 19.57
N ASP A 450 -24.78 12.22 20.32
CA ASP A 450 -24.61 13.29 21.31
C ASP A 450 -24.01 14.49 20.59
N SER A 451 -24.85 15.49 20.30
CA SER A 451 -24.46 16.70 19.58
C SER A 451 -23.52 17.62 20.39
N ASN A 452 -23.37 17.39 21.69
CA ASN A 452 -22.30 17.98 22.50
C ASN A 452 -21.01 17.13 22.49
N SER A 453 -21.02 15.93 21.88
CA SER A 453 -19.93 14.95 21.88
C SER A 453 -19.45 14.48 20.50
N LEU A 454 -19.93 15.01 19.37
CA LEU A 454 -19.22 14.83 18.07
C LEU A 454 -17.74 15.24 18.17
N HIS A 455 -17.45 16.21 19.05
CA HIS A 455 -16.10 16.64 19.47
C HIS A 455 -15.88 16.50 20.99
N LYS A 456 -16.45 15.48 21.66
CA LYS A 456 -16.04 15.12 23.05
C LYS A 456 -15.92 13.61 23.23
N ASN A 457 -14.76 13.19 23.70
CA ASN A 457 -14.57 11.89 24.31
C ASN A 457 -15.04 11.95 25.78
N LYS A 458 -15.53 10.83 26.34
CA LYS A 458 -16.03 10.80 27.74
C LYS A 458 -14.95 10.47 28.77
N ASP A 459 -13.78 9.99 28.35
CA ASP A 459 -12.77 9.40 29.25
C ASP A 459 -11.31 9.83 28.95
N SER A 460 -11.06 10.73 28.00
CA SER A 460 -9.71 11.28 27.76
C SER A 460 -9.52 12.64 28.44
N SER A 461 -8.40 12.80 29.15
CA SER A 461 -7.99 14.06 29.78
C SER A 461 -7.57 15.17 28.80
N ILE A 462 -7.49 14.88 27.51
CA ILE A 462 -7.26 15.86 26.43
C ILE A 462 -8.56 16.60 26.12
N PRO A 463 -8.61 17.94 26.17
CA PRO A 463 -9.72 18.71 25.62
C PRO A 463 -9.69 18.65 24.09
N LEU A 464 -10.70 18.06 23.44
CA LEU A 464 -10.69 17.78 21.99
C LEU A 464 -10.57 19.04 21.10
N ASN A 465 -10.71 20.24 21.66
CA ASN A 465 -10.36 21.50 21.00
C ASN A 465 -8.85 21.63 20.65
N SER A 466 -7.99 20.70 21.11
CA SER A 466 -6.56 20.69 20.78
C SER A 466 -6.19 19.91 19.51
N GLY A 467 -7.10 19.20 18.85
CA GLY A 467 -6.75 18.34 17.71
C GLY A 467 -7.93 17.99 16.82
N TYR A 468 -7.65 17.39 15.66
CA TYR A 468 -8.65 17.13 14.61
C TYR A 468 -9.49 15.87 14.87
N PHE A 469 -10.01 15.73 16.09
CA PHE A 469 -10.78 14.56 16.51
C PHE A 469 -12.22 14.58 16.01
N PHE A 470 -12.69 13.40 15.56
CA PHE A 470 -14.09 13.16 15.20
C PHE A 470 -14.49 11.75 15.68
N ASN A 471 -15.60 11.66 16.41
CA ASN A 471 -16.06 10.40 17.00
C ASN A 471 -16.68 9.44 15.96
N PRO A 472 -16.68 8.12 16.21
CA PRO A 472 -17.25 7.15 15.27
C PRO A 472 -18.79 7.24 15.26
N VAL A 473 -19.38 7.18 14.07
CA VAL A 473 -20.83 7.37 13.84
C VAL A 473 -21.41 6.17 13.07
N ILE A 474 -22.60 5.71 13.46
CA ILE A 474 -23.43 4.83 12.63
C ILE A 474 -24.64 5.62 12.13
N LEU A 475 -24.81 5.67 10.80
CA LEU A 475 -26.01 6.18 10.15
C LEU A 475 -26.85 4.99 9.68
N LYS A 476 -28.14 4.94 10.06
CA LYS A 476 -29.12 3.98 9.53
C LYS A 476 -30.00 4.64 8.47
N ASN A 477 -30.64 3.80 7.66
CA ASN A 477 -31.57 4.17 6.60
C ASN A 477 -30.93 5.09 5.53
N VAL A 478 -29.66 4.86 5.21
CA VAL A 478 -28.94 5.64 4.17
C VAL A 478 -29.42 5.26 2.77
N THR A 479 -29.71 6.26 1.94
CA THR A 479 -30.27 6.10 0.58
C THR A 479 -29.36 6.72 -0.51
N PRO A 480 -29.56 6.39 -1.80
CA PRO A 480 -28.76 6.94 -2.91
C PRO A 480 -28.76 8.46 -3.05
N GLU A 481 -29.74 9.15 -2.47
CA GLU A 481 -29.89 10.61 -2.52
C GLU A 481 -28.89 11.33 -1.60
N MET A 482 -28.28 10.62 -0.64
CA MET A 482 -27.39 11.16 0.38
C MET A 482 -25.94 11.26 -0.10
N GLU A 483 -25.22 12.30 0.31
CA GLU A 483 -23.84 12.53 -0.17
C GLU A 483 -22.84 11.51 0.39
N CYS A 484 -23.13 10.90 1.54
CA CYS A 484 -22.34 9.79 2.09
C CYS A 484 -22.53 8.46 1.32
N PHE A 485 -23.61 8.32 0.53
CA PHE A 485 -23.75 7.21 -0.41
C PHE A 485 -22.96 7.47 -1.70
N LYS A 486 -23.08 8.67 -2.28
CA LYS A 486 -22.49 9.01 -3.59
C LYS A 486 -20.97 9.18 -3.53
N ASN A 487 -20.47 9.84 -2.49
CA ASN A 487 -19.08 10.28 -2.40
C ASN A 487 -18.27 9.45 -1.40
N GLU A 488 -16.95 9.42 -1.59
CA GLU A 488 -16.02 8.86 -0.62
C GLU A 488 -16.08 9.65 0.70
N ILE A 489 -16.46 8.98 1.79
CA ILE A 489 -16.54 9.56 3.14
C ILE A 489 -15.12 9.92 3.60
N PHE A 490 -14.21 8.95 3.65
CA PHE A 490 -12.83 9.10 4.13
C PHE A 490 -12.72 9.53 5.61
N GLY A 491 -13.54 8.90 6.46
CA GLY A 491 -13.59 9.09 7.91
C GLY A 491 -14.53 8.06 8.59
N PRO A 492 -14.72 8.13 9.92
CA PRO A 492 -15.26 7.05 10.74
C PRO A 492 -16.80 7.04 10.80
N ILE A 493 -17.46 7.21 9.65
CA ILE A 493 -18.92 7.11 9.51
C ILE A 493 -19.27 5.79 8.82
N ALA A 494 -20.03 4.93 9.51
CA ALA A 494 -20.62 3.71 8.97
C ALA A 494 -22.03 3.99 8.43
N ALA A 495 -22.14 4.10 7.10
CA ALA A 495 -23.40 4.35 6.41
C ALA A 495 -24.12 3.03 6.07
N LEU A 496 -25.13 2.65 6.86
CA LEU A 496 -25.87 1.39 6.71
C LEU A 496 -27.05 1.52 5.73
N VAL A 497 -26.94 0.81 4.60
CA VAL A 497 -27.95 0.70 3.53
C VAL A 497 -28.65 -0.65 3.64
N LYS A 498 -29.97 -0.68 3.46
CA LYS A 498 -30.79 -1.90 3.52
C LYS A 498 -31.02 -2.48 2.12
N PHE A 499 -31.02 -3.81 1.98
CA PHE A 499 -31.42 -4.50 0.74
C PHE A 499 -32.16 -5.81 1.05
N ASP A 500 -32.87 -6.37 0.07
CA ASP A 500 -33.86 -7.45 0.27
C ASP A 500 -33.71 -8.64 -0.69
N SER A 501 -32.86 -8.52 -1.71
CA SER A 501 -32.53 -9.61 -2.63
C SER A 501 -31.16 -9.38 -3.30
N GLU A 502 -30.63 -10.42 -3.92
CA GLU A 502 -29.37 -10.34 -4.68
C GLU A 502 -29.49 -9.38 -5.87
N GLU A 503 -30.64 -9.36 -6.56
CA GLU A 503 -30.94 -8.47 -7.68
C GLU A 503 -31.12 -7.01 -7.25
N HIS A 504 -31.77 -6.77 -6.09
CA HIS A 504 -31.88 -5.44 -5.50
C HIS A 504 -30.49 -4.92 -5.13
N LEU A 505 -29.67 -5.73 -4.45
CA LEU A 505 -28.28 -5.40 -4.17
C LEU A 505 -27.50 -5.08 -5.45
N MET A 506 -27.53 -5.94 -6.46
CA MET A 506 -26.70 -5.74 -7.66
C MET A 506 -27.08 -4.48 -8.45
N THR A 507 -28.37 -4.11 -8.43
CA THR A 507 -28.83 -2.82 -8.95
C THR A 507 -28.26 -1.67 -8.12
N LEU A 508 -28.38 -1.73 -6.79
CA LEU A 508 -28.06 -0.63 -5.88
C LEU A 508 -26.55 -0.42 -5.65
N VAL A 509 -25.74 -1.48 -5.73
CA VAL A 509 -24.31 -1.46 -5.42
C VAL A 509 -23.47 -0.79 -6.51
N ASN A 510 -23.87 -0.94 -7.78
CA ASN A 510 -23.19 -0.38 -8.96
C ASN A 510 -23.83 0.94 -9.46
N SER A 511 -25.14 1.16 -9.23
CA SER A 511 -25.88 2.33 -9.74
C SER A 511 -25.26 3.67 -9.32
N ASN A 512 -25.03 4.55 -10.30
CA ASN A 512 -24.42 5.87 -10.17
C ASN A 512 -22.98 5.89 -9.59
N ILE A 513 -22.27 4.75 -9.57
CA ILE A 513 -20.90 4.68 -9.03
C ILE A 513 -19.86 4.63 -10.16
N ASN A 514 -19.22 5.77 -10.41
CA ASN A 514 -18.15 5.94 -11.40
C ASN A 514 -16.75 5.46 -10.92
N VAL A 515 -16.64 5.00 -9.68
CA VAL A 515 -15.41 4.48 -9.06
C VAL A 515 -15.51 2.97 -8.79
N GLY A 516 -14.38 2.29 -8.64
CA GLY A 516 -14.32 0.83 -8.55
C GLY A 516 -12.99 0.34 -7.97
N LEU A 517 -12.56 0.84 -6.81
CA LEU A 517 -11.29 0.45 -6.21
C LEU A 517 -11.35 -0.93 -5.54
N GLY A 518 -12.07 -1.02 -4.42
CA GLY A 518 -12.22 -2.26 -3.64
C GLY A 518 -13.65 -2.47 -3.15
N GLY A 519 -13.93 -3.65 -2.62
CA GLY A 519 -15.20 -3.99 -1.97
C GLY A 519 -15.07 -5.19 -1.02
N TYR A 520 -16.14 -5.49 -0.30
CA TYR A 520 -16.21 -6.57 0.68
C TYR A 520 -17.54 -7.31 0.58
N LEU A 521 -17.52 -8.63 0.79
CA LEU A 521 -18.68 -9.51 0.69
C LEU A 521 -18.67 -10.56 1.82
N TYR A 522 -19.77 -10.61 2.57
CA TYR A 522 -19.99 -11.58 3.64
C TYR A 522 -21.23 -12.44 3.34
N THR A 523 -21.00 -13.75 3.21
CA THR A 523 -21.98 -14.81 2.93
C THR A 523 -21.27 -16.18 2.99
N ASN A 524 -22.01 -17.26 3.23
CA ASN A 524 -21.50 -18.64 3.24
C ASN A 524 -21.88 -19.44 1.97
N ASP A 525 -22.85 -18.99 1.15
CA ASP A 525 -23.16 -19.58 -0.16
C ASP A 525 -22.03 -19.32 -1.17
N ILE A 526 -21.27 -20.37 -1.50
CA ILE A 526 -20.16 -20.33 -2.48
C ILE A 526 -20.63 -19.91 -3.89
N GLY A 527 -21.86 -20.28 -4.29
CA GLY A 527 -22.43 -19.84 -5.56
C GLY A 527 -22.72 -18.34 -5.56
N ARG A 528 -23.24 -17.80 -4.46
CA ARG A 528 -23.45 -16.36 -4.24
C ARG A 528 -22.12 -15.60 -4.18
N ILE A 529 -21.10 -16.16 -3.52
CA ILE A 529 -19.73 -15.60 -3.52
C ILE A 529 -19.27 -15.35 -4.95
N MET A 530 -19.34 -16.34 -5.84
CA MET A 530 -18.93 -16.18 -7.23
C MET A 530 -19.78 -15.13 -7.97
N ARG A 531 -21.11 -15.26 -7.98
CA ARG A 531 -22.01 -14.35 -8.73
C ARG A 531 -21.86 -12.89 -8.30
N VAL A 532 -21.84 -12.63 -6.99
CA VAL A 532 -21.77 -11.27 -6.45
C VAL A 532 -20.35 -10.71 -6.57
N SER A 533 -19.30 -11.52 -6.43
CA SER A 533 -17.92 -11.05 -6.65
C SER A 533 -17.58 -10.76 -8.10
N GLU A 534 -18.17 -11.48 -9.06
CA GLU A 534 -18.04 -11.17 -10.50
C GLU A 534 -18.92 -9.98 -10.92
N GLY A 535 -20.05 -9.74 -10.22
CA GLY A 535 -21.00 -8.68 -10.55
C GLY A 535 -20.70 -7.30 -9.94
N ILE A 536 -19.98 -7.20 -8.81
CA ILE A 536 -19.63 -5.91 -8.20
C ILE A 536 -18.44 -5.30 -8.96
N GLU A 537 -18.62 -4.12 -9.55
CA GLU A 537 -17.66 -3.53 -10.50
C GLU A 537 -16.46 -2.83 -9.81
N VAL A 538 -15.64 -3.62 -9.11
CA VAL A 538 -14.45 -3.18 -8.36
C VAL A 538 -13.19 -3.93 -8.79
N GLY A 539 -12.01 -3.32 -8.61
CA GLY A 539 -10.72 -3.92 -8.95
C GLY A 539 -10.22 -4.97 -7.96
N MET A 540 -10.78 -5.01 -6.74
CA MET A 540 -10.41 -5.91 -5.64
C MET A 540 -11.65 -6.25 -4.79
N ILE A 541 -11.79 -7.47 -4.29
CA ILE A 541 -12.86 -7.83 -3.35
C ILE A 541 -12.39 -8.77 -2.23
N GLY A 542 -12.75 -8.43 -0.99
CA GLY A 542 -12.53 -9.28 0.19
C GLY A 542 -13.76 -10.11 0.52
N VAL A 543 -13.67 -11.43 0.40
CA VAL A 543 -14.76 -12.35 0.77
C VAL A 543 -14.53 -12.88 2.19
N ASN A 544 -15.52 -12.70 3.07
CA ASN A 544 -15.47 -13.05 4.49
C ASN A 544 -14.23 -12.51 5.26
N THR A 545 -13.64 -11.40 4.79
CA THR A 545 -12.53 -10.69 5.44
C THR A 545 -12.68 -9.18 5.35
N GLY A 546 -12.33 -8.46 6.42
CA GLY A 546 -12.19 -6.99 6.42
C GLY A 546 -10.84 -6.49 5.88
N LEU A 547 -9.93 -7.39 5.53
CA LEU A 547 -8.58 -7.07 5.08
C LEU A 547 -8.12 -8.01 3.95
N PHE A 548 -7.82 -7.43 2.79
CA PHE A 548 -7.28 -8.11 1.60
C PHE A 548 -5.96 -7.48 1.09
N SER A 549 -5.42 -6.49 1.80
CA SER A 549 -4.23 -5.75 1.39
C SER A 549 -2.95 -6.57 1.64
N SER A 550 -2.24 -6.95 0.59
CA SER A 550 -0.94 -7.64 0.64
C SER A 550 -0.08 -7.29 -0.58
N GLU A 551 1.23 -7.35 -0.40
CA GLU A 551 2.26 -7.23 -1.43
C GLU A 551 2.19 -8.28 -2.55
N VAL A 552 1.61 -9.46 -2.31
CA VAL A 552 1.51 -10.51 -3.35
C VAL A 552 0.31 -10.33 -4.29
N SER A 553 -0.65 -9.48 -3.91
CA SER A 553 -1.92 -9.27 -4.61
C SER A 553 -1.87 -8.05 -5.54
N PRO A 554 -2.48 -8.07 -6.75
CA PRO A 554 -2.52 -6.92 -7.64
C PRO A 554 -3.50 -5.87 -7.12
N PHE A 555 -2.99 -4.93 -6.33
CA PHE A 555 -3.78 -3.81 -5.80
C PHE A 555 -4.04 -2.79 -6.91
N GLY A 556 -5.30 -2.36 -7.05
CA GLY A 556 -5.66 -1.20 -7.88
C GLY A 556 -7.06 -1.27 -8.48
N GLY A 557 -7.55 -0.15 -9.00
CA GLY A 557 -8.97 0.04 -9.33
C GLY A 557 -9.41 -0.26 -10.76
N VAL A 558 -10.71 -0.12 -11.00
CA VAL A 558 -11.35 0.02 -12.31
C VAL A 558 -12.19 1.30 -12.35
N LYS A 559 -12.77 1.64 -13.51
CA LYS A 559 -13.48 2.91 -13.75
C LYS A 559 -12.60 4.11 -13.38
N GLU A 560 -13.14 5.15 -12.73
CA GLU A 560 -12.37 6.31 -12.28
C GLU A 560 -11.52 6.08 -11.02
N SER A 561 -11.47 4.87 -10.45
CA SER A 561 -10.49 4.55 -9.40
C SER A 561 -9.07 4.33 -9.95
N GLY A 562 -8.88 4.36 -11.27
CA GLY A 562 -7.57 4.58 -11.89
C GLY A 562 -7.08 3.45 -12.80
N ILE A 563 -5.76 3.39 -13.00
CA ILE A 563 -5.10 2.59 -14.04
C ILE A 563 -3.76 2.00 -13.58
N GLY A 564 -3.43 0.81 -14.10
CA GLY A 564 -2.28 0.01 -13.67
C GLY A 564 -2.57 -0.82 -12.42
N ARG A 565 -1.54 -1.48 -11.87
CA ARG A 565 -1.63 -2.23 -10.60
C ARG A 565 -0.33 -2.09 -9.80
N GLU A 566 -0.42 -2.18 -8.48
CA GLU A 566 0.70 -2.21 -7.54
C GLU A 566 0.70 -3.53 -6.76
N GLY A 567 1.85 -3.91 -6.19
CA GLY A 567 2.04 -5.27 -5.67
C GLY A 567 1.99 -6.36 -6.74
N SER A 568 2.14 -7.62 -6.32
CA SER A 568 2.22 -8.83 -7.14
C SER A 568 3.31 -8.80 -8.22
N LYS A 569 3.30 -9.78 -9.12
CA LYS A 569 4.07 -9.77 -10.38
C LYS A 569 3.64 -8.64 -11.34
N HIS A 570 2.47 -8.05 -11.15
CA HIS A 570 1.96 -6.99 -12.02
C HIS A 570 2.60 -5.63 -11.71
N GLY A 571 2.90 -5.33 -10.44
CA GLY A 571 3.45 -4.05 -10.01
C GLY A 571 4.83 -3.72 -10.60
N ILE A 572 5.74 -4.68 -10.75
CA ILE A 572 7.05 -4.41 -11.38
C ILE A 572 6.92 -4.13 -12.88
N ASN A 573 5.92 -4.71 -13.55
CA ASN A 573 5.65 -4.48 -14.97
C ASN A 573 5.13 -3.06 -15.25
N GLU A 574 4.64 -2.34 -14.23
CA GLU A 574 4.34 -0.91 -14.37
C GLU A 574 5.58 -0.05 -14.62
N TYR A 575 6.76 -0.48 -14.17
CA TYR A 575 8.03 0.24 -14.29
C TYR A 575 8.93 -0.30 -15.41
N LEU A 576 8.43 -1.26 -16.20
CA LEU A 576 9.12 -1.86 -17.34
C LEU A 576 8.46 -1.52 -18.68
N ASN A 577 9.28 -1.49 -19.73
CA ASN A 577 8.91 -1.49 -21.14
C ASN A 577 9.29 -2.84 -21.76
N ILE A 578 8.45 -3.39 -22.62
CA ILE A 578 8.75 -4.58 -23.43
C ILE A 578 9.37 -4.11 -24.75
N LYS A 579 10.51 -4.68 -25.13
CA LYS A 579 11.15 -4.48 -26.44
C LYS A 579 11.20 -5.81 -27.18
N ALA A 580 10.54 -5.89 -28.32
CA ALA A 580 10.73 -6.99 -29.27
C ALA A 580 12.00 -6.77 -30.10
N ILE A 581 12.72 -7.86 -30.37
CA ILE A 581 13.92 -7.91 -31.21
C ILE A 581 13.69 -9.03 -32.23
N THR A 582 13.53 -8.66 -33.50
CA THR A 582 13.46 -9.60 -34.60
C THR A 582 14.85 -9.80 -35.19
N ILE A 583 15.37 -11.03 -35.12
CA ILE A 583 16.66 -11.43 -35.64
C ILE A 583 16.43 -12.20 -36.94
N ASN A 584 17.00 -11.74 -38.05
CA ASN A 584 17.04 -12.48 -39.32
C ASN A 584 18.39 -13.22 -39.40
N TYR A 585 18.37 -14.53 -39.68
CA TYR A 585 19.56 -15.40 -39.64
C TYR A 585 19.47 -16.59 -40.61
#